data_AF-A0A9D1IC29-F1
#
_entry.id   AF-A0A9D1IC29-F1
#
_cell.length_a   1.000
_cell.length_b   1.000
_cell.length_c   1.000
_cell.angle_alpha   90.00
_cell.angle_beta   90.00
_cell.angle_gamma   90.00
#
_symmetry.space_group_name_H-M   'P 1'
#
loop_
_entity.id
_entity.type
_entity.pdbx_description
1 polymer ?
#
loop_
_entity_poly.entity_id
_entity_poly.type
_entity_poly.pdbx_seq_one_letter_code
_entity_poly.pdbx_strand_id
1 'polypeptide(L)'
;MGKANFAVFVDLENVGGKESMLRYVIEKVKIQGDILLGKVYGYTDQYSDLKQCLLSNTFSVVPSLRWGKCQKNNLDIQLVIDAMEVAYVNPLIDSFCIVSGDSDYTPLVGKLKSMGKHVMGISRSEAASEIFINACNEFIFLESVAAKRPPVRKSKTKETAVNGDINELVTQVVTILEDQDEEQMYASELKDTLTRLRPDFSERDFGCATFGKLMAVLSEKSPRLKVWTDASSLMVGLISAEPQAQKLDKSNWLPAFSQALERFKAEGFDRVNPSILKSTIQADYPDFEERQIGFKRFSDVMKALEKEKLLVVEMDEAHTMLLKIC
;
A
#
# COMPACT_ATOMS: atom_id res chain seq x y z
N MET A 1 -4.90 6.65 -15.67
CA MET A 1 -4.91 5.18 -15.52
C MET A 1 -6.27 4.68 -15.98
N GLY A 2 -6.33 3.76 -16.94
CA GLY A 2 -7.59 3.17 -17.39
C GLY A 2 -8.23 2.36 -16.26
N LYS A 3 -9.56 2.34 -16.18
CA LYS A 3 -10.27 1.43 -15.29
C LYS A 3 -10.01 -0.02 -15.74
N ALA A 4 -9.84 -0.92 -14.78
CA ALA A 4 -9.69 -2.35 -15.05
C ALA A 4 -10.97 -2.93 -15.68
N ASN A 5 -10.82 -3.94 -16.53
CA ASN A 5 -11.92 -4.59 -17.24
C ASN A 5 -12.10 -6.00 -16.70
N PHE A 6 -13.24 -6.23 -16.04
CA PHE A 6 -13.51 -7.45 -15.31
C PHE A 6 -14.36 -8.45 -16.12
N ALA A 7 -13.98 -9.72 -15.99
CA ALA A 7 -14.85 -10.87 -16.20
C ALA A 7 -15.27 -11.47 -14.86
N VAL A 8 -16.57 -11.58 -14.61
CA VAL A 8 -17.14 -12.06 -13.35
C VAL A 8 -17.72 -13.45 -13.54
N PHE A 9 -17.24 -14.41 -12.75
CA PHE A 9 -17.68 -15.80 -12.73
C PHE A 9 -18.25 -16.12 -11.36
N VAL A 10 -19.54 -16.46 -11.32
CA VAL A 10 -20.28 -16.70 -10.05
C VAL A 10 -20.68 -18.15 -9.92
N ASP A 11 -20.21 -18.78 -8.84
CA ASP A 11 -20.57 -20.14 -8.47
C ASP A 11 -21.72 -20.11 -7.45
N LEU A 12 -22.96 -20.19 -7.94
CA LEU A 12 -24.15 -20.09 -7.06
C LEU A 12 -24.27 -21.24 -6.08
N GLU A 13 -23.74 -22.42 -6.41
CA GLU A 13 -23.82 -23.60 -5.57
C GLU A 13 -22.95 -23.43 -4.31
N ASN A 14 -21.83 -22.70 -4.44
CA ASN A 14 -20.94 -22.37 -3.33
C ASN A 14 -21.41 -21.15 -2.51
N VAL A 15 -21.77 -20.04 -3.16
CA VAL A 15 -22.08 -18.78 -2.44
C VAL A 15 -23.54 -18.62 -2.02
N GLY A 16 -24.45 -19.43 -2.57
CA GLY A 16 -25.88 -19.37 -2.31
C GLY A 16 -26.55 -18.21 -3.06
N GLY A 17 -27.48 -18.53 -3.97
CA GLY A 17 -28.08 -17.58 -4.91
C GLY A 17 -29.07 -16.56 -4.35
N LYS A 18 -28.64 -15.69 -3.43
CA LYS A 18 -29.43 -14.54 -2.94
C LYS A 18 -29.21 -13.30 -3.82
N GLU A 19 -30.27 -12.56 -4.12
CA GLU A 19 -30.18 -11.32 -4.92
C GLU A 19 -29.30 -10.24 -4.27
N SER A 20 -29.39 -10.11 -2.95
CA SER A 20 -28.57 -9.15 -2.20
C SER A 20 -27.08 -9.42 -2.32
N MET A 21 -26.68 -10.69 -2.41
CA MET A 21 -25.29 -11.09 -2.60
C MET A 21 -24.80 -10.68 -3.99
N LEU A 22 -25.56 -11.03 -5.04
CA LEU A 22 -25.16 -10.70 -6.41
C LEU A 22 -25.08 -9.19 -6.65
N ARG A 23 -26.03 -8.42 -6.12
CA ARG A 23 -25.99 -6.95 -6.19
C ARG A 23 -24.72 -6.39 -5.56
N TYR A 24 -24.34 -6.92 -4.42
CA TYR A 24 -23.16 -6.47 -3.70
C TYR A 24 -21.86 -6.84 -4.43
N VAL A 25 -21.76 -8.05 -4.97
CA VAL A 25 -20.65 -8.46 -5.84
C VAL A 25 -20.49 -7.46 -6.99
N ILE A 26 -21.59 -7.15 -7.69
CA ILE A 26 -21.59 -6.22 -8.81
C ILE A 26 -21.14 -4.82 -8.37
N GLU A 27 -21.61 -4.34 -7.21
CA GLU A 27 -21.19 -3.05 -6.66
C GLU A 27 -19.69 -3.01 -6.39
N LYS A 28 -19.13 -4.06 -5.77
CA LYS A 28 -17.70 -4.14 -5.45
C LYS A 28 -16.82 -4.18 -6.69
N VAL A 29 -17.20 -4.98 -7.68
CA VAL A 29 -16.45 -5.04 -8.93
C VAL A 29 -16.54 -3.70 -9.67
N LYS A 30 -17.72 -3.06 -9.71
CA LYS A 30 -17.92 -1.74 -10.35
C LYS A 30 -17.12 -0.60 -9.72
N ILE A 31 -16.78 -0.70 -8.44
CA ILE A 31 -15.92 0.29 -7.75
C ILE A 31 -14.49 0.21 -8.30
N GLN A 32 -14.02 -0.99 -8.63
CA GLN A 32 -12.66 -1.20 -9.12
C GLN A 32 -12.52 -1.08 -10.64
N GLY A 33 -13.55 -1.46 -11.38
CA GLY A 33 -13.48 -1.50 -12.83
C GLY A 33 -14.82 -1.76 -13.50
N ASP A 34 -14.81 -1.82 -14.83
CA ASP A 34 -16.01 -2.06 -15.61
C ASP A 34 -16.20 -3.57 -15.85
N ILE A 35 -17.44 -4.05 -15.71
CA ILE A 35 -17.79 -5.46 -15.96
C ILE A 35 -18.09 -5.62 -17.44
N LEU A 36 -17.21 -6.30 -18.17
CA LEU A 36 -17.42 -6.59 -19.60
C LEU A 36 -18.12 -7.93 -19.82
N LEU A 37 -17.93 -8.87 -18.91
CA LEU A 37 -18.51 -10.21 -19.01
C LEU A 37 -18.95 -10.68 -17.62
N GLY A 38 -20.15 -11.24 -17.54
CA GLY A 38 -20.67 -11.88 -16.34
C GLY A 38 -21.25 -13.24 -16.70
N LYS A 39 -20.82 -14.30 -16.01
CA LYS A 39 -21.38 -15.66 -16.13
C LYS A 39 -21.72 -16.21 -14.76
N VAL A 40 -22.89 -16.81 -14.64
CA VAL A 40 -23.41 -17.38 -13.39
C VAL A 40 -23.70 -18.86 -13.59
N TYR A 41 -23.11 -19.70 -12.76
CA TYR A 41 -23.15 -21.16 -12.84
C TYR A 41 -24.05 -21.73 -11.74
N GLY A 42 -24.75 -22.82 -12.07
CA GLY A 42 -25.61 -23.50 -11.10
C GLY A 42 -27.00 -22.89 -10.96
N TYR A 43 -27.44 -22.09 -11.94
CA TYR A 43 -28.76 -21.50 -11.90
C TYR A 43 -29.86 -22.56 -12.01
N THR A 44 -30.91 -22.38 -11.21
CA THR A 44 -32.15 -23.16 -11.23
C THR A 44 -33.32 -22.19 -11.02
N ASP A 45 -34.54 -22.61 -11.34
CA ASP A 45 -35.73 -21.78 -11.14
C ASP A 45 -36.01 -21.43 -9.66
N GLN A 46 -35.32 -22.06 -8.71
CA GLN A 46 -35.34 -21.69 -7.29
C GLN A 46 -34.72 -20.31 -7.04
N TYR A 47 -33.88 -19.83 -7.96
CA TYR A 47 -33.26 -18.51 -7.91
C TYR A 47 -34.00 -17.51 -8.81
N SER A 48 -35.34 -17.57 -8.86
CA SER A 48 -36.17 -16.68 -9.68
C SER A 48 -35.93 -15.20 -9.38
N ASP A 49 -35.62 -14.88 -8.12
CA ASP A 49 -35.34 -13.51 -7.66
C ASP A 49 -34.08 -12.91 -8.31
N LEU A 50 -33.15 -13.76 -8.79
CA LEU A 50 -31.96 -13.29 -9.50
C LEU A 50 -32.25 -12.84 -10.95
N LYS A 51 -33.38 -13.26 -11.55
CA LYS A 51 -33.63 -13.05 -13.00
C LYS A 51 -33.52 -11.58 -13.39
N GLN A 52 -34.16 -10.68 -12.63
CA GLN A 52 -34.12 -9.25 -12.91
C GLN A 52 -32.71 -8.67 -12.74
N CYS A 53 -31.98 -9.08 -11.70
CA CYS A 53 -30.62 -8.61 -11.43
C CYS A 53 -29.63 -9.07 -12.51
N LEU A 54 -29.73 -10.32 -12.94
CA LEU A 54 -28.90 -10.91 -13.99
C LEU A 54 -29.14 -10.23 -15.35
N LEU A 55 -30.41 -10.07 -15.74
CA LEU A 55 -30.79 -9.43 -16.99
C LEU A 55 -30.35 -7.96 -17.05
N SER A 56 -30.58 -7.20 -15.97
CA SER A 56 -30.22 -5.77 -15.91
C SER A 56 -28.72 -5.51 -15.93
N ASN A 57 -27.89 -6.51 -15.60
CA ASN A 57 -26.43 -6.40 -15.63
C ASN A 57 -25.79 -7.26 -16.72
N THR A 58 -26.57 -7.75 -17.70
CA THR A 58 -26.08 -8.54 -18.85
C THR A 58 -25.31 -9.81 -18.47
N PHE A 59 -25.66 -10.45 -17.36
CA PHE A 59 -25.04 -11.72 -16.97
C PHE A 59 -25.65 -12.88 -17.76
N SER A 60 -24.79 -13.72 -18.32
CA SER A 60 -25.15 -14.99 -18.92
C SER A 60 -25.30 -16.06 -17.83
N VAL A 61 -26.16 -17.03 -18.07
CA VAL A 61 -26.53 -18.04 -17.08
C VAL A 61 -26.26 -19.43 -17.62
N VAL A 62 -25.56 -20.24 -16.83
CA VAL A 62 -25.31 -21.66 -17.08
C VAL A 62 -26.13 -22.48 -16.08
N PRO A 63 -27.19 -23.20 -16.54
CA PRO A 63 -28.07 -23.94 -15.65
C PRO A 63 -27.39 -25.19 -15.07
N SER A 64 -27.82 -25.60 -13.87
CA SER A 64 -27.37 -26.86 -13.28
C SER A 64 -28.08 -28.04 -13.94
N LEU A 65 -27.33 -28.88 -14.66
CA LEU A 65 -27.84 -30.10 -15.32
C LEU A 65 -27.64 -31.37 -14.47
N ARG A 66 -27.53 -31.22 -13.15
CA ARG A 66 -27.24 -32.33 -12.23
C ARG A 66 -28.31 -33.44 -12.34
N TRP A 67 -27.87 -34.65 -12.69
CA TRP A 67 -28.68 -35.86 -12.64
C TRP A 67 -28.01 -36.93 -11.75
N GLY A 68 -28.61 -37.22 -10.60
CA GLY A 68 -28.08 -38.19 -9.63
C GLY A 68 -27.00 -37.62 -8.67
N LYS A 69 -26.36 -38.50 -7.89
CA LYS A 69 -25.44 -38.11 -6.79
C LYS A 69 -23.98 -37.86 -7.20
N CYS A 70 -23.57 -38.25 -8.41
CA CYS A 70 -22.17 -38.33 -8.83
C CYS A 70 -21.68 -37.16 -9.73
N GLN A 71 -22.47 -36.11 -9.97
CA GLN A 71 -22.12 -35.00 -10.87
C GLN A 71 -21.87 -33.69 -10.13
N LYS A 72 -21.11 -33.72 -9.03
CA LYS A 72 -20.89 -32.53 -8.21
C LYS A 72 -19.96 -31.49 -8.85
N ASN A 73 -19.03 -31.90 -9.72
CA ASN A 73 -17.93 -31.04 -10.16
C ASN A 73 -18.04 -30.56 -11.62
N ASN A 74 -19.13 -30.91 -12.33
CA ASN A 74 -19.25 -30.58 -13.76
C ASN A 74 -19.32 -29.07 -14.01
N LEU A 75 -20.00 -28.32 -13.14
CA LEU A 75 -20.12 -26.87 -13.26
C LEU A 75 -18.82 -26.15 -12.92
N ASP A 76 -18.09 -26.63 -11.92
CA ASP A 76 -16.78 -26.08 -11.53
C ASP A 76 -15.80 -26.21 -12.70
N ILE A 77 -15.77 -27.38 -13.35
CA ILE A 77 -14.96 -27.62 -14.56
C ILE A 77 -15.40 -26.70 -15.71
N GLN A 78 -16.70 -26.55 -15.93
CA GLN A 78 -17.22 -25.65 -16.98
C GLN A 78 -16.82 -24.19 -16.72
N LEU A 79 -16.91 -23.74 -15.47
CA LEU A 79 -16.49 -22.39 -15.07
C LEU A 79 -15.01 -22.17 -15.39
N VAL A 80 -14.15 -23.14 -15.04
CA VAL A 80 -12.71 -23.08 -15.34
C VAL A 80 -12.46 -23.00 -16.85
N ILE A 81 -13.15 -23.83 -17.65
CA ILE A 81 -13.01 -23.81 -19.12
C ILE A 81 -13.40 -22.44 -19.68
N ASP A 82 -14.55 -21.93 -19.30
CA ASP A 82 -15.07 -20.64 -19.79
C ASP A 82 -14.16 -19.48 -19.36
N ALA A 83 -13.63 -19.49 -18.13
CA ALA A 83 -12.69 -18.48 -17.66
C ALA A 83 -11.39 -18.49 -18.45
N MET A 84 -10.85 -19.68 -18.72
CA MET A 84 -9.65 -19.85 -19.54
C MET A 84 -9.87 -19.41 -20.99
N GLU A 85 -11.00 -19.76 -21.59
CA GLU A 85 -11.36 -19.30 -22.93
C GLU A 85 -11.40 -17.77 -23.00
N VAL A 86 -12.07 -17.12 -22.05
CA VAL A 86 -12.12 -15.66 -21.97
C VAL A 86 -10.73 -15.06 -21.83
N ALA A 87 -9.85 -15.66 -21.02
CA ALA A 87 -8.48 -15.20 -20.83
C ALA A 87 -7.62 -15.26 -22.09
N TYR A 88 -7.86 -16.25 -22.97
CA TYR A 88 -7.14 -16.39 -24.24
C TYR A 88 -7.75 -15.58 -25.38
N VAL A 89 -9.07 -15.53 -25.48
CA VAL A 89 -9.78 -14.96 -26.63
C VAL A 89 -9.95 -13.45 -26.50
N ASN A 90 -10.17 -12.95 -25.29
CA ASN A 90 -10.50 -11.53 -25.08
C ASN A 90 -9.34 -10.77 -24.42
N PRO A 91 -8.50 -10.07 -25.20
CA PRO A 91 -7.38 -9.31 -24.65
C PRO A 91 -7.81 -8.08 -23.86
N LEU A 92 -9.05 -7.60 -24.00
CA LEU A 92 -9.56 -6.43 -23.27
C LEU A 92 -9.79 -6.70 -21.79
N ILE A 93 -9.94 -7.97 -21.40
CA ILE A 93 -10.16 -8.36 -20.01
C ILE A 93 -8.80 -8.56 -19.35
N ASP A 94 -8.48 -7.69 -18.40
CA ASP A 94 -7.25 -7.74 -17.61
C ASP A 94 -7.48 -8.36 -16.22
N SER A 95 -8.75 -8.42 -15.78
CA SER A 95 -9.11 -8.79 -14.41
C SER A 95 -10.22 -9.83 -14.37
N PHE A 96 -10.10 -10.78 -13.46
CA PHE A 96 -11.05 -11.88 -13.25
C PHE A 96 -11.57 -11.83 -11.83
N CYS A 97 -12.89 -11.83 -11.68
CA CYS A 97 -13.56 -11.94 -10.40
C CYS A 97 -14.18 -13.34 -10.28
N ILE A 98 -13.69 -14.14 -9.33
CA ILE A 98 -14.19 -15.48 -9.03
C ILE A 98 -14.98 -15.40 -7.73
N VAL A 99 -16.29 -15.59 -7.82
CA VAL A 99 -17.20 -15.55 -6.68
C VAL A 99 -17.48 -16.98 -6.22
N SER A 100 -16.56 -17.50 -5.41
CA SER A 100 -16.62 -18.81 -4.77
C SER A 100 -15.71 -18.84 -3.54
N GLY A 101 -15.96 -19.75 -2.59
CA GLY A 101 -15.05 -20.04 -1.49
C GLY A 101 -14.18 -21.28 -1.67
N ASP A 102 -14.37 -22.03 -2.77
CA ASP A 102 -13.72 -23.33 -2.98
C ASP A 102 -12.24 -23.22 -3.32
N SER A 103 -11.41 -24.04 -2.67
CA SER A 103 -9.98 -24.17 -2.99
C SER A 103 -9.71 -24.82 -4.35
N ASP A 104 -10.68 -25.53 -4.92
CA ASP A 104 -10.54 -26.20 -6.22
C ASP A 104 -10.29 -25.22 -7.37
N TYR A 105 -10.58 -23.93 -7.20
CA TYR A 105 -10.26 -22.89 -8.18
C TYR A 105 -8.81 -22.39 -8.13
N THR A 106 -7.99 -22.81 -7.16
CA THR A 106 -6.59 -22.39 -7.02
C THR A 106 -5.75 -22.58 -8.30
N PRO A 107 -5.84 -23.72 -9.03
CA PRO A 107 -5.13 -23.89 -10.29
C PRO A 107 -5.55 -22.88 -11.38
N LEU A 108 -6.83 -22.52 -11.44
CA LEU A 108 -7.33 -21.48 -12.34
C LEU A 108 -6.71 -20.12 -12.00
N VAL A 109 -6.71 -19.76 -10.71
CA VAL A 109 -6.10 -18.52 -10.23
C VAL A 109 -4.61 -18.46 -10.60
N GLY A 110 -3.87 -19.54 -10.36
CA GLY A 110 -2.45 -19.62 -10.72
C GLY A 110 -2.23 -19.47 -12.23
N LYS A 111 -3.07 -20.09 -13.06
CA LYS A 111 -2.97 -19.97 -14.52
C LYS A 111 -3.27 -18.55 -15.00
N LEU A 112 -4.32 -17.91 -14.50
CA LEU A 112 -4.67 -16.53 -14.83
C LEU A 112 -3.54 -15.56 -14.43
N LYS A 113 -2.96 -15.72 -13.25
CA LYS A 113 -1.81 -14.94 -12.78
C LYS A 113 -0.58 -15.13 -13.68
N SER A 114 -0.31 -16.36 -14.11
CA SER A 114 0.78 -16.63 -15.06
C SER A 114 0.60 -15.96 -16.43
N MET A 115 -0.64 -15.61 -16.78
CA MET A 115 -1.00 -14.86 -17.99
C MET A 115 -1.04 -13.34 -17.76
N GLY A 116 -0.59 -12.87 -16.60
CA GLY A 116 -0.58 -11.44 -16.24
C GLY A 116 -1.96 -10.87 -15.91
N LYS A 117 -2.96 -11.72 -15.64
CA LYS A 117 -4.31 -11.28 -15.25
C LYS A 117 -4.39 -11.05 -13.75
N HIS A 118 -5.13 -10.02 -13.35
CA HIS A 118 -5.45 -9.77 -11.94
C HIS A 118 -6.62 -10.66 -11.51
N VAL A 119 -6.52 -11.32 -10.35
CA VAL A 119 -7.58 -12.23 -9.86
C VAL A 119 -8.11 -11.77 -8.50
N MET A 120 -9.39 -11.41 -8.49
CA MET A 120 -10.15 -11.07 -7.29
C MET A 120 -11.03 -12.25 -6.87
N GLY A 121 -10.86 -12.72 -5.64
CA GLY A 121 -11.77 -13.68 -5.00
C GLY A 121 -12.87 -12.96 -4.20
N ILE A 122 -14.11 -13.46 -4.27
CA ILE A 122 -15.20 -12.99 -3.41
C ILE A 122 -15.93 -14.17 -2.80
N SER A 123 -16.07 -14.19 -1.47
CA SER A 123 -16.84 -15.23 -0.79
C SER A 123 -17.37 -14.80 0.58
N ARG A 124 -18.20 -15.65 1.18
CA ARG A 124 -18.53 -15.57 2.61
C ARG A 124 -17.35 -16.09 3.43
N SER A 125 -17.02 -15.46 4.53
CA SER A 125 -15.95 -15.90 5.44
C SER A 125 -16.10 -17.36 5.88
N GLU A 126 -17.34 -17.84 6.05
CA GLU A 126 -17.62 -19.23 6.45
C GLU A 126 -17.34 -20.25 5.35
N ALA A 127 -17.37 -19.83 4.08
CA ALA A 127 -17.21 -20.69 2.92
C ALA A 127 -15.80 -20.58 2.29
N ALA A 128 -15.04 -19.56 2.64
CA ALA A 128 -13.73 -19.27 2.04
C ALA A 128 -12.63 -20.14 2.64
N SER A 129 -11.94 -20.91 1.79
CA SER A 129 -10.71 -21.60 2.17
C SER A 129 -9.52 -20.63 2.22
N GLU A 130 -8.67 -20.74 3.26
CA GLU A 130 -7.42 -19.97 3.37
C GLU A 130 -6.50 -20.14 2.16
N ILE A 131 -6.49 -21.34 1.57
CA ILE A 131 -5.71 -21.64 0.35
C ILE A 131 -6.20 -20.78 -0.82
N PHE A 132 -7.52 -20.66 -0.98
CA PHE A 132 -8.11 -19.88 -2.06
C PHE A 132 -7.89 -18.37 -1.86
N ILE A 133 -8.01 -17.90 -0.62
CA ILE A 133 -7.76 -16.51 -0.23
C ILE A 133 -6.32 -16.12 -0.62
N ASN A 134 -5.34 -16.93 -0.20
CA ASN A 134 -3.91 -16.67 -0.46
C ASN A 134 -3.52 -16.82 -1.94
N ALA A 135 -4.27 -17.60 -2.71
CA ALA A 135 -4.02 -17.76 -4.14
C ALA A 135 -4.34 -16.47 -4.93
N CYS A 136 -5.41 -15.77 -4.54
CA CYS A 136 -5.91 -14.57 -5.21
C CYS A 136 -4.94 -13.38 -5.07
N ASN A 137 -5.06 -12.39 -5.96
CA ASN A 137 -4.35 -11.11 -5.80
C ASN A 137 -5.02 -10.22 -4.76
N GLU A 138 -6.36 -10.26 -4.73
CA GLU A 138 -7.20 -9.55 -3.78
C GLU A 138 -8.36 -10.46 -3.37
N PHE A 139 -8.80 -10.36 -2.12
CA PHE A 139 -9.94 -11.11 -1.61
C PHE A 139 -10.94 -10.21 -0.88
N ILE A 140 -12.24 -10.36 -1.18
CA ILE A 140 -13.33 -9.58 -0.56
C ILE A 140 -14.33 -10.51 0.12
N PHE A 141 -14.64 -10.20 1.38
CA PHE A 141 -15.66 -10.91 2.15
C PHE A 141 -17.06 -10.28 1.99
N LEU A 142 -18.08 -11.12 1.78
CA LEU A 142 -19.48 -10.71 1.58
C LEU A 142 -20.15 -10.18 2.86
N GLU A 143 -19.64 -10.49 4.04
CA GLU A 143 -20.22 -10.10 5.34
C GLU A 143 -20.13 -8.61 5.65
N SER A 144 -19.34 -7.82 4.92
CA SER A 144 -19.14 -6.39 5.21
C SER A 144 -20.37 -5.50 4.91
N VAL A 145 -21.55 -6.08 4.63
CA VAL A 145 -22.77 -5.39 4.17
C VAL A 145 -23.91 -5.44 5.17
N ALA A 146 -23.90 -6.38 6.13
CA ALA A 146 -25.00 -6.50 7.09
C ALA A 146 -24.91 -5.52 8.28
N ALA A 147 -23.90 -4.65 8.33
CA ALA A 147 -23.57 -3.90 9.55
C ALA A 147 -23.12 -2.45 9.30
N LYS A 148 -24.08 -1.57 8.96
CA LYS A 148 -24.05 -0.15 9.41
C LYS A 148 -24.51 0.03 10.87
N ARG A 149 -24.39 -1.04 11.67
CA ARG A 149 -24.37 -1.06 13.13
C ARG A 149 -23.28 -2.04 13.56
N PRO A 150 -22.42 -1.71 14.53
CA PRO A 150 -21.39 -2.63 14.99
C PRO A 150 -22.07 -3.92 15.46
N PRO A 151 -21.72 -5.10 14.94
CA PRO A 151 -22.20 -6.34 15.52
C PRO A 151 -21.45 -6.52 16.83
N VAL A 152 -22.10 -6.16 17.94
CA VAL A 152 -21.79 -6.76 19.24
C VAL A 152 -22.11 -8.25 19.06
N ARG A 153 -21.09 -9.04 18.70
CA ARG A 153 -21.18 -10.51 18.73
C ARG A 153 -21.58 -10.90 20.15
N LYS A 154 -22.82 -11.36 20.33
CA LYS A 154 -23.20 -12.22 21.45
C LYS A 154 -22.66 -13.63 21.15
N SER A 155 -21.36 -13.81 21.32
CA SER A 155 -20.78 -15.11 21.63
C SER A 155 -20.64 -15.17 23.15
N LYS A 156 -21.31 -16.14 23.76
CA LYS A 156 -21.22 -16.41 25.20
C LYS A 156 -19.77 -16.74 25.55
N THR A 157 -19.21 -15.92 26.43
CA THR A 157 -18.17 -16.21 27.42
C THR A 157 -16.97 -17.04 26.95
N LYS A 158 -15.95 -16.36 26.42
CA LYS A 158 -14.54 -16.51 26.82
C LYS A 158 -13.78 -15.27 26.34
N GLU A 159 -12.72 -14.95 27.05
CA GLU A 159 -12.07 -13.64 27.15
C GLU A 159 -11.61 -13.03 25.81
N THR A 160 -11.55 -11.71 25.80
CA THR A 160 -10.90 -10.85 24.81
C THR A 160 -9.53 -11.39 24.38
N ALA A 161 -9.44 -11.87 23.13
CA ALA A 161 -8.18 -11.97 22.41
C ALA A 161 -8.29 -11.11 21.14
N VAL A 162 -7.61 -9.96 21.17
CA VAL A 162 -7.15 -9.26 19.97
C VAL A 162 -6.19 -10.24 19.29
N ASN A 163 -6.60 -10.87 18.19
CA ASN A 163 -5.95 -12.07 17.66
C ASN A 163 -4.86 -11.79 16.61
N GLY A 164 -4.60 -10.53 16.27
CA GLY A 164 -3.43 -10.17 15.47
C GLY A 164 -2.19 -10.08 16.35
N ASP A 165 -1.20 -10.96 16.14
CA ASP A 165 0.09 -10.80 16.79
C ASP A 165 0.80 -9.58 16.22
N ILE A 166 0.77 -8.49 16.99
CA ILE A 166 1.40 -7.23 16.60
C ILE A 166 2.90 -7.44 16.36
N ASN A 167 3.57 -8.36 17.07
CA ASN A 167 5.00 -8.61 16.88
C ASN A 167 5.28 -9.32 15.56
N GLU A 168 4.40 -10.23 15.14
CA GLU A 168 4.47 -10.87 13.83
C GLU A 168 4.29 -9.84 12.71
N LEU A 169 3.30 -8.96 12.85
CA LEU A 169 3.06 -7.88 11.90
C LEU A 169 4.24 -6.90 11.82
N VAL A 170 4.85 -6.53 12.96
CA VAL A 170 6.08 -5.72 12.99
C VAL A 170 7.20 -6.41 12.22
N THR A 171 7.42 -7.69 12.47
CA THR A 171 8.49 -8.46 11.82
C THR A 171 8.32 -8.49 10.31
N GLN A 172 7.07 -8.67 9.85
CA GLN A 172 6.74 -8.65 8.42
C GLN A 172 6.94 -7.28 7.80
N VAL A 173 6.44 -6.22 8.43
CA VAL A 173 6.64 -4.84 7.95
C VAL A 173 8.13 -4.51 7.86
N VAL A 174 8.93 -4.90 8.85
CA VAL A 174 10.39 -4.73 8.81
C VAL A 174 11.01 -5.52 7.67
N THR A 175 10.62 -6.78 7.47
CA THR A 175 11.13 -7.62 6.37
C THR A 175 10.81 -7.02 5.00
N ILE A 176 9.59 -6.51 4.82
CA ILE A 176 9.17 -5.84 3.57
C ILE A 176 10.04 -4.62 3.29
N LEU A 177 10.33 -3.82 4.31
CA LEU A 177 11.18 -2.63 4.19
C LEU A 177 12.67 -2.97 4.00
N GLU A 178 13.15 -4.09 4.55
CA GLU A 178 14.53 -4.56 4.37
C GLU A 178 14.77 -5.17 2.97
N ASP A 179 13.73 -5.71 2.32
CA ASP A 179 13.81 -6.32 0.98
C ASP A 179 13.73 -5.29 -0.16
N GLN A 180 13.37 -4.04 0.14
CA GLN A 180 13.34 -2.95 -0.83
C GLN A 180 14.67 -2.18 -0.85
N ASP A 181 15.13 -1.76 -2.04
CA ASP A 181 16.34 -0.93 -2.21
C ASP A 181 16.21 0.45 -1.55
N GLU A 182 15.00 0.92 -1.30
CA GLU A 182 14.70 2.16 -0.59
C GLU A 182 14.32 1.84 0.86
N GLU A 183 15.04 2.40 1.85
CA GLU A 183 14.79 2.20 3.29
C GLU A 183 13.46 2.84 3.80
N GLN A 184 12.66 3.38 2.87
CA GLN A 184 11.45 4.16 3.11
C GLN A 184 10.45 3.91 1.99
N MET A 185 9.16 3.84 2.33
CA MET A 185 8.08 3.70 1.35
C MET A 185 6.82 4.42 1.80
N TYR A 186 5.91 4.68 0.85
CA TYR A 186 4.59 5.21 1.19
C TYR A 186 3.78 4.18 1.97
N ALA A 187 3.02 4.63 2.97
CA ALA A 187 2.16 3.74 3.76
C ALA A 187 1.07 3.08 2.91
N SER A 188 0.63 3.72 1.83
CA SER A 188 -0.28 3.11 0.86
C SER A 188 0.37 1.94 0.13
N GLU A 189 1.63 2.11 -0.29
CA GLU A 189 2.38 1.05 -0.97
C GLU A 189 2.68 -0.10 -0.01
N LEU A 190 3.05 0.21 1.23
CA LEU A 190 3.24 -0.80 2.29
C LEU A 190 1.94 -1.57 2.54
N LYS A 191 0.80 -0.87 2.55
CA LYS A 191 -0.50 -1.51 2.70
C LYS A 191 -0.78 -2.44 1.52
N ASP A 192 -0.51 -2.00 0.30
CA ASP A 192 -0.75 -2.79 -0.90
C ASP A 192 0.16 -4.04 -0.95
N THR A 193 1.43 -3.94 -0.58
CA THR A 193 2.32 -5.11 -0.43
C THR A 193 1.87 -6.03 0.68
N LEU A 194 1.47 -5.49 1.83
CA LEU A 194 0.98 -6.28 2.96
C LEU A 194 -0.31 -7.03 2.62
N THR A 195 -1.27 -6.39 1.94
CA THR A 195 -2.50 -7.03 1.46
C THR A 195 -2.21 -8.07 0.37
N ARG A 196 -1.15 -7.88 -0.43
CA ARG A 196 -0.72 -8.88 -1.42
C ARG A 196 -0.10 -10.12 -0.76
N LEU A 197 0.63 -9.95 0.34
CA LEU A 197 1.23 -11.04 1.10
C LEU A 197 0.23 -11.73 2.03
N ARG A 198 -0.74 -10.97 2.56
CA ARG A 198 -1.83 -11.41 3.43
C ARG A 198 -3.16 -10.82 2.98
N PRO A 199 -3.87 -11.48 2.04
CA PRO A 199 -5.17 -10.99 1.55
C PRO A 199 -6.27 -10.94 2.61
N ASP A 200 -6.11 -11.67 3.72
CA ASP A 200 -6.99 -11.66 4.89
C ASP A 200 -6.70 -10.52 5.87
N PHE A 201 -5.61 -9.76 5.68
CA PHE A 201 -5.20 -8.68 6.56
C PHE A 201 -6.27 -7.58 6.68
N SER A 202 -6.67 -7.27 7.91
CA SER A 202 -7.52 -6.13 8.22
C SER A 202 -6.99 -5.35 9.43
N GLU A 203 -6.95 -4.02 9.34
CA GLU A 203 -6.42 -3.17 10.42
C GLU A 203 -7.29 -3.25 11.69
N ARG A 204 -8.53 -3.70 11.54
CA ARG A 204 -9.49 -3.87 12.64
C ARG A 204 -9.13 -5.06 13.53
N ASP A 205 -8.41 -6.05 13.00
CA ASP A 205 -7.98 -7.23 13.75
C ASP A 205 -6.93 -6.85 14.81
N PHE A 206 -6.28 -5.70 14.58
CA PHE A 206 -5.33 -5.04 15.48
C PHE A 206 -5.96 -3.85 16.24
N GLY A 207 -7.30 -3.72 16.22
CA GLY A 207 -8.02 -2.66 16.94
C GLY A 207 -7.93 -1.26 16.32
N CYS A 208 -7.42 -1.13 15.09
CA CYS A 208 -7.20 0.16 14.43
C CYS A 208 -8.30 0.46 13.39
N ALA A 209 -8.74 1.72 13.34
CA ALA A 209 -9.78 2.15 12.38
C ALA A 209 -9.21 2.51 10.99
N THR A 210 -7.91 2.80 10.90
CA THR A 210 -7.21 3.18 9.68
C THR A 210 -5.80 2.62 9.69
N PHE A 211 -5.23 2.37 8.50
CA PHE A 211 -3.84 1.94 8.34
C PHE A 211 -2.84 2.92 8.96
N GLY A 212 -3.07 4.23 8.82
CA GLY A 212 -2.20 5.23 9.47
C GLY A 212 -2.16 5.11 11.00
N LYS A 213 -3.29 4.78 11.65
CA LYS A 213 -3.31 4.54 13.10
C LYS A 213 -2.59 3.25 13.46
N LEU A 214 -2.72 2.20 12.65
CA LEU A 214 -2.00 0.96 12.85
C LEU A 214 -0.49 1.19 12.76
N MET A 215 -0.03 1.94 11.75
CA MET A 215 1.39 2.28 11.60
C MET A 215 1.92 3.10 12.78
N ALA A 216 1.13 4.04 13.31
CA ALA A 216 1.51 4.78 14.52
C ALA A 216 1.69 3.83 15.73
N VAL A 217 0.76 2.88 15.93
CA VAL A 217 0.86 1.87 17.00
C VAL A 217 2.07 0.94 16.80
N LEU A 218 2.37 0.57 15.56
CA LEU A 218 3.55 -0.24 15.22
C LEU A 218 4.86 0.51 15.49
N SER A 219 4.91 1.81 15.19
CA SER A 219 6.06 2.68 15.47
C SER A 219 6.26 2.91 16.97
N GLU A 220 5.19 3.04 17.76
CA GLU A 220 5.28 3.12 19.22
C GLU A 220 5.80 1.83 19.86
N LYS A 221 5.43 0.67 19.31
CA LYS A 221 5.86 -0.63 19.82
C LYS A 221 7.24 -1.07 19.34
N SER A 222 7.73 -0.51 18.23
CA SER A 222 8.95 -0.97 17.57
C SER A 222 9.91 0.20 17.33
N PRO A 223 11.05 0.26 18.03
CA PRO A 223 12.03 1.34 17.85
C PRO A 223 12.75 1.29 16.50
N ARG A 224 12.46 0.30 15.64
CA ARG A 224 12.99 0.17 14.29
C ARG A 224 12.11 0.83 13.22
N LEU A 225 10.87 1.21 13.53
CA LEU A 225 9.92 1.76 12.56
C LEU A 225 9.69 3.24 12.83
N LYS A 226 9.85 4.06 11.80
CA LYS A 226 9.50 5.49 11.83
C LYS A 226 8.35 5.75 10.89
N VAL A 227 7.38 6.53 11.36
CA VAL A 227 6.26 7.01 10.56
C VAL A 227 6.29 8.53 10.58
N TRP A 228 6.29 9.15 9.41
CA TRP A 228 6.19 10.61 9.28
C TRP A 228 5.24 10.97 8.15
N THR A 229 4.88 12.24 8.06
CA THR A 229 4.07 12.76 6.96
C THR A 229 4.96 13.67 6.12
N ASP A 230 5.04 13.38 4.82
CA ASP A 230 5.73 14.22 3.85
C ASP A 230 4.75 14.64 2.76
N ALA A 231 4.69 15.94 2.45
CA ALA A 231 3.81 16.52 1.44
C ALA A 231 2.38 15.95 1.43
N SER A 232 1.75 15.80 2.61
CA SER A 232 0.41 15.23 2.85
C SER A 232 0.22 13.71 2.65
N SER A 233 1.30 12.99 2.39
CA SER A 233 1.36 11.52 2.29
C SER A 233 2.02 10.90 3.52
N LEU A 234 1.49 9.78 4.01
CA LEU A 234 2.06 9.04 5.13
C LEU A 234 3.23 8.18 4.63
N MET A 235 4.39 8.32 5.24
CA MET A 235 5.62 7.57 4.95
C MET A 235 5.96 6.63 6.10
N VAL A 236 6.53 5.49 5.76
CA VAL A 236 7.04 4.49 6.70
C VAL A 236 8.47 4.15 6.30
N GLY A 237 9.38 4.09 7.25
CA GLY A 237 10.76 3.71 6.99
C GLY A 237 11.41 3.03 8.18
N LEU A 238 12.51 2.35 7.91
CA LEU A 238 13.36 1.77 8.94
C LEU A 238 14.21 2.86 9.57
N ILE A 239 14.39 2.77 10.88
CA ILE A 239 15.40 3.55 11.59
C ILE A 239 16.72 2.84 11.35
N SER A 240 17.36 3.13 10.21
CA SER A 240 18.78 2.85 10.04
C SER A 240 19.57 3.74 11.00
N ALA A 241 20.51 3.13 11.72
CA ALA A 241 21.45 3.85 12.55
C ALA A 241 22.46 4.56 11.64
N GLU A 242 22.10 5.74 11.12
CA GLU A 242 22.92 6.95 10.88
C GLU A 242 22.41 7.82 9.72
N PRO A 243 22.73 9.13 9.73
CA PRO A 243 22.36 10.11 10.73
C PRO A 243 21.02 10.75 10.35
N GLN A 244 20.23 11.13 11.36
CA GLN A 244 19.25 12.20 11.18
C GLN A 244 19.93 13.32 10.39
N ALA A 245 19.35 13.78 9.28
CA ALA A 245 19.75 15.04 8.67
C ALA A 245 19.92 16.04 9.83
N GLN A 246 21.17 16.36 10.15
CA GLN A 246 21.52 17.03 11.41
C GLN A 246 20.92 18.42 11.29
N LYS A 247 19.75 18.68 11.88
CA LYS A 247 19.15 20.01 11.74
C LYS A 247 20.10 21.05 12.29
N LEU A 248 20.37 22.07 11.48
CA LEU A 248 21.36 23.08 11.76
C LEU A 248 20.67 24.14 12.63
N ASP A 249 20.88 24.04 13.94
CA ASP A 249 20.29 24.85 15.00
C ASP A 249 21.32 25.84 15.58
N LYS A 250 20.86 26.75 16.45
CA LYS A 250 21.70 27.79 17.09
C LYS A 250 22.91 27.27 17.86
N SER A 251 22.94 25.99 18.23
CA SER A 251 24.04 25.38 19.00
C SER A 251 25.06 24.63 18.15
N ASN A 252 24.75 24.23 16.91
CA ASN A 252 25.60 23.35 16.09
C ASN A 252 26.05 23.99 14.76
N TRP A 253 25.61 25.21 14.46
CA TRP A 253 25.97 25.88 13.20
C TRP A 253 27.44 26.26 13.12
N LEU A 254 28.04 26.68 14.23
CA LEU A 254 29.44 27.15 14.26
C LEU A 254 30.42 26.01 13.91
N PRO A 255 30.32 24.80 14.51
CA PRO A 255 31.12 23.64 14.10
C PRO A 255 30.90 23.20 12.65
N ALA A 256 29.64 23.19 12.17
CA ALA A 256 29.32 22.77 10.82
C ALA A 256 29.95 23.69 9.76
N PHE A 257 29.86 25.01 9.97
CA PHE A 257 30.51 25.99 9.09
C PHE A 257 32.04 25.94 9.20
N SER A 258 32.61 25.70 10.39
CA SER A 258 34.05 25.52 10.56
C SER A 258 34.56 24.30 9.78
N GLN A 259 33.84 23.18 9.84
CA GLN A 259 34.19 21.96 9.12
C GLN A 259 34.12 22.16 7.60
N ALA A 260 33.10 22.85 7.11
CA ALA A 260 32.98 23.18 5.69
C ALA A 260 34.16 24.05 5.21
N LEU A 261 34.59 25.04 6.00
CA LEU A 261 35.74 25.89 5.70
C LEU A 261 37.07 25.12 5.75
N GLU A 262 37.24 24.21 6.70
CA GLU A 262 38.41 23.34 6.76
C GLU A 262 38.52 22.41 5.55
N ARG A 263 37.38 21.87 5.06
CA ARG A 263 37.35 21.09 3.81
C ARG A 263 37.84 21.91 2.62
N PHE A 264 37.35 23.14 2.47
CA PHE A 264 37.83 24.04 1.42
C PHE A 264 39.33 24.33 1.53
N LYS A 265 39.83 24.55 2.75
CA LYS A 265 41.27 24.75 2.99
C LYS A 265 42.09 23.50 2.65
N ALA A 266 41.59 22.31 2.97
CA ALA A 266 42.23 21.04 2.64
C ALA A 266 42.25 20.76 1.13
N GLU A 267 41.23 21.20 0.41
CA GLU A 267 41.15 21.15 -1.05
C GLU A 267 41.99 22.25 -1.75
N GLY A 268 42.64 23.14 -0.98
CA GLY A 268 43.54 24.18 -1.49
C GLY A 268 42.85 25.50 -1.87
N PHE A 269 41.60 25.72 -1.44
CA PHE A 269 40.89 26.98 -1.64
C PHE A 269 41.14 27.93 -0.46
N ASP A 270 42.04 28.90 -0.65
CA ASP A 270 42.24 29.99 0.33
C ASP A 270 41.12 31.04 0.29
N ARG A 271 40.34 31.07 -0.79
CA ARG A 271 39.25 32.02 -1.05
C ARG A 271 38.02 31.31 -1.61
N VAL A 272 36.87 31.54 -0.98
CA VAL A 272 35.60 30.91 -1.36
C VAL A 272 34.51 31.96 -1.57
N ASN A 273 33.70 31.81 -2.61
CA ASN A 273 32.54 32.68 -2.82
C ASN A 273 31.43 32.31 -1.80
N PRO A 274 30.75 33.29 -1.16
CA PRO A 274 29.64 33.02 -0.25
C PRO A 274 28.56 32.09 -0.81
N SER A 275 28.29 32.14 -2.11
CA SER A 275 27.33 31.25 -2.76
C SER A 275 27.76 29.78 -2.76
N ILE A 276 29.07 29.51 -2.88
CA ILE A 276 29.64 28.15 -2.86
C ILE A 276 29.62 27.58 -1.44
N LEU A 277 29.94 28.41 -0.44
CA LEU A 277 29.82 28.01 0.95
C LEU A 277 28.35 27.69 1.29
N LYS A 278 27.42 28.54 0.84
CA LYS A 278 25.99 28.30 1.03
C LYS A 278 25.53 27.01 0.35
N SER A 279 25.90 26.76 -0.89
CA SER A 279 25.51 25.53 -1.60
C SER A 279 26.09 24.28 -0.95
N THR A 280 27.30 24.37 -0.39
CA THR A 280 27.96 23.25 0.30
C THR A 280 27.27 22.92 1.62
N ILE A 281 26.92 23.95 2.40
CA ILE A 281 26.10 23.77 3.60
C ILE A 281 24.72 23.22 3.22
N GLN A 282 24.10 23.69 2.14
CA GLN A 282 22.82 23.13 1.68
C GLN A 282 22.94 21.70 1.13
N ALA A 283 24.10 21.28 0.64
CA ALA A 283 24.36 19.90 0.24
C ALA A 283 24.47 18.96 1.44
N ASP A 284 25.18 19.40 2.49
CA ASP A 284 25.29 18.65 3.76
C ASP A 284 23.99 18.74 4.60
N TYR A 285 23.22 19.82 4.41
CA TYR A 285 22.02 20.16 5.19
C TYR A 285 20.89 20.70 4.28
N PRO A 286 20.09 19.82 3.64
CA PRO A 286 19.09 20.22 2.64
C PRO A 286 18.00 21.17 3.16
N ASP A 287 17.66 21.07 4.45
CA ASP A 287 16.64 21.89 5.12
C ASP A 287 17.18 23.22 5.67
N PHE A 288 18.45 23.57 5.41
CA PHE A 288 19.10 24.75 6.01
C PHE A 288 18.45 26.07 5.58
N GLU A 289 17.94 26.82 6.56
CA GLU A 289 17.56 28.22 6.44
C GLU A 289 18.29 29.09 7.47
N GLU A 290 18.67 30.32 7.07
CA GLU A 290 19.41 31.24 7.96
C GLU A 290 18.62 31.59 9.24
N ARG A 291 17.29 31.49 9.21
CA ARG A 291 16.42 31.74 10.36
C ARG A 291 16.58 30.68 11.46
N GLN A 292 16.89 29.44 11.10
CA GLN A 292 17.03 28.32 12.04
C GLN A 292 18.21 28.54 12.98
N ILE A 293 19.29 29.13 12.45
CA ILE A 293 20.49 29.52 13.20
C ILE A 293 20.40 30.92 13.82
N GLY A 294 19.26 31.61 13.67
CA GLY A 294 18.97 32.89 14.31
C GLY A 294 19.38 34.13 13.51
N PHE A 295 19.72 33.99 12.23
CA PHE A 295 20.12 35.08 11.35
C PHE A 295 19.02 35.45 10.35
N LYS A 296 19.00 36.70 9.87
CA LYS A 296 18.00 37.15 8.88
C LYS A 296 18.49 37.01 7.44
N ARG A 297 19.80 37.11 7.22
CA ARG A 297 20.45 37.01 5.91
C ARG A 297 21.75 36.22 6.04
N PHE A 298 22.16 35.54 4.96
CA PHE A 298 23.44 34.83 4.92
C PHE A 298 24.65 35.76 5.17
N SER A 299 24.55 37.03 4.77
CA SER A 299 25.56 38.04 5.08
C SER A 299 25.78 38.26 6.59
N ASP A 300 24.76 38.05 7.41
CA ASP A 300 24.88 38.16 8.88
C ASP A 300 25.64 36.95 9.46
N VAL A 301 25.45 35.77 8.86
CA VAL A 301 26.21 34.55 9.17
C VAL A 301 27.69 34.77 8.88
N MET A 302 28.02 35.40 7.75
CA MET A 302 29.42 35.67 7.41
C MET A 302 30.09 36.62 8.38
N LYS A 303 29.40 37.68 8.80
CA LYS A 303 29.89 38.61 9.84
C LYS A 303 30.08 37.92 11.19
N ALA A 304 29.24 36.96 11.52
CA ALA A 304 29.40 36.17 12.73
C ALA A 304 30.65 35.27 12.66
N LEU A 305 30.89 34.61 11.53
CA LEU A 305 32.10 33.81 11.31
C LEU A 305 33.39 34.66 11.29
N GLU A 306 33.31 35.89 10.77
CA GLU A 306 34.40 36.87 10.82
C GLU A 306 34.71 37.31 12.26
N LYS A 307 33.67 37.50 13.08
CA LYS A 307 33.83 37.83 14.51
C LYS A 307 34.49 36.68 15.29
N GLU A 308 34.23 35.44 14.90
CA GLU A 308 34.87 34.24 15.45
C GLU A 308 36.27 33.97 14.86
N LYS A 309 36.78 34.88 14.00
CA LYS A 309 38.10 34.81 13.34
C LYS A 309 38.31 33.61 12.41
N LEU A 310 37.24 32.98 11.94
CA LEU A 310 37.32 31.82 11.04
C LEU A 310 37.52 32.23 9.57
N LEU A 311 37.16 33.47 9.22
CA LEU A 311 37.30 34.02 7.87
C LEU A 311 37.42 35.54 7.88
N VAL A 312 37.84 36.11 6.77
CA VAL A 312 37.83 37.55 6.49
C VAL A 312 37.00 37.81 5.24
N VAL A 313 36.07 38.77 5.31
CA VAL A 313 35.26 39.14 4.14
C VAL A 313 36.03 40.18 3.33
N GLU A 314 36.59 39.78 2.19
CA GLU A 314 37.28 40.64 1.23
C GLU A 314 36.34 40.98 0.05
N MET A 315 36.52 42.15 -0.56
CA MET A 315 35.87 42.50 -1.83
C MET A 315 36.90 42.42 -2.94
N ASP A 316 36.59 41.68 -4.00
CA ASP A 316 37.43 41.59 -5.19
C ASP A 316 37.33 42.88 -6.04
N GLU A 317 38.23 43.04 -7.01
CA GLU A 317 38.28 44.19 -7.93
C GLU A 317 36.95 44.39 -8.69
N ALA A 318 36.21 43.31 -8.92
CA ALA A 318 34.87 43.29 -9.51
C ALA A 318 33.72 43.58 -8.51
N HIS A 319 34.01 44.08 -7.30
CA HIS A 319 33.04 44.33 -6.22
C HIS A 319 32.26 43.07 -5.79
N THR A 320 32.85 41.89 -6.00
CA THR A 320 32.27 40.61 -5.60
C THR A 320 32.80 40.23 -4.21
N MET A 321 31.94 39.83 -3.29
CA MET A 321 32.37 39.39 -1.96
C MET A 321 33.07 38.03 -2.06
N LEU A 322 34.29 37.95 -1.52
CA LEU A 322 35.08 36.73 -1.36
C LEU A 322 35.37 36.50 0.11
N LEU A 323 35.34 35.24 0.51
CA LEU A 323 35.62 34.82 1.88
C LEU A 323 37.02 34.24 1.90
N LYS A 324 37.95 34.94 2.55
CA LYS A 324 39.29 34.41 2.77
C LYS A 324 39.28 33.55 4.02
N ILE A 325 39.67 32.29 3.89
CA ILE A 325 39.69 31.33 4.99
C ILE A 325 40.98 31.56 5.81
N CYS A 326 40.86 31.68 7.14
CA CYS A 326 41.99 31.89 8.04
C CYS A 326 42.73 30.58 8.37
#